data_AF-A0A257HUC7-F1
#
_entry.id   AF-A0A257HUC7-F1
#
_cell.length_a   1.000
_cell.length_b   1.000
_cell.length_c   1.000
_cell.angle_alpha   90.00
_cell.angle_beta   90.00
_cell.angle_gamma   90.00
#
_symmetry.space_group_name_H-M   'P 1'
#
loop_
_entity.id
_entity.type
_entity.pdbx_description
1 polymer ?
#
loop_
_entity_poly.entity_id
_entity_poly.type
_entity_poly.pdbx_seq_one_letter_code
_entity_poly.pdbx_strand_id
1 'polypeptide(L)'
;MGKIQQWIVLLVALFLFQACNNIEANHQNNALTSFVDTSIFSIDTIFNQVQIDSQKVSIGLFRAKLDEHRHSFDSSLARPVSLAIFKDSTKQLLYLKTFEAEPDDYPFVVANLFKANNVKLQNVGPLFFSLEKSYGGSGSNYQLFWIQSLDQNFHLLPLYKGIGELSYPYFLKLGNEILVFEAEWNMEQGEAHFSEHRIQITRIDLENKKPVQQFLGKSTNKYFLPDSDLSAKALIVQLKQKEPLFLGLADF
;
A
#
# COMPACT_ATOMS: atom_id res chain seq x y z
N MET A 1 64.21 28.52 -0.20
CA MET A 1 63.43 27.29 0.09
C MET A 1 61.93 27.57 0.26
N GLY A 2 61.27 28.35 -0.62
CA GLY A 2 59.90 28.86 -0.33
C GLY A 2 58.77 28.37 -1.25
N LYS A 3 59.06 27.91 -2.48
CA LYS A 3 58.01 27.56 -3.46
C LYS A 3 57.66 26.08 -3.48
N ILE A 4 58.65 25.20 -3.34
CA ILE A 4 58.44 23.74 -3.37
C ILE A 4 57.58 23.27 -2.19
N GLN A 5 57.77 23.85 -0.99
CA GLN A 5 56.94 23.52 0.17
C GLN A 5 55.48 23.96 0.00
N GLN A 6 55.21 25.09 -0.67
CA GLN A 6 53.84 25.53 -0.96
C GLN A 6 53.11 24.59 -1.91
N TRP A 7 53.81 24.07 -2.92
CA TRP A 7 53.24 23.08 -3.85
C TRP A 7 52.96 21.74 -3.18
N ILE A 8 53.82 21.29 -2.26
CA ILE A 8 53.61 20.05 -1.49
C ILE A 8 52.38 20.18 -0.58
N VAL A 9 52.20 21.31 0.10
CA VAL A 9 51.03 21.55 0.97
C VAL A 9 49.74 21.58 0.14
N LEU A 10 49.76 22.21 -1.04
CA LEU A 10 48.59 22.25 -1.94
C LEU A 10 48.23 20.86 -2.48
N LEU A 11 49.24 20.05 -2.83
CA LEU A 11 49.03 18.68 -3.31
C LEU A 11 48.44 17.78 -2.21
N VAL A 12 48.97 17.86 -0.98
CA VAL A 12 48.46 17.10 0.16
C VAL A 12 47.02 17.50 0.50
N ALA A 13 46.70 18.79 0.42
CA ALA A 13 45.32 19.26 0.61
C ALA A 13 44.37 18.68 -0.46
N LEU A 14 44.76 18.66 -1.74
CA LEU A 14 43.96 18.10 -2.83
C LEU A 14 43.73 16.58 -2.68
N PHE A 15 44.75 15.83 -2.24
CA PHE A 15 44.62 14.39 -1.98
C PHE A 15 43.73 14.09 -0.76
N LEU A 16 43.74 14.92 0.28
CA LEU A 16 42.85 14.79 1.43
C LEU A 16 41.40 15.12 1.07
N PHE A 17 41.15 16.08 0.19
CA PHE A 17 39.80 16.37 -0.31
C PHE A 17 39.24 15.23 -1.17
N GLN A 18 40.06 14.57 -2.01
CA GLN A 18 39.63 13.38 -2.75
C GLN A 18 39.43 12.15 -1.85
N ALA A 19 40.26 11.98 -0.82
CA ALA A 19 40.10 10.89 0.15
C ALA A 19 38.83 11.07 1.00
N CYS A 20 38.51 12.29 1.45
CA CYS A 20 37.26 12.58 2.17
C CYS A 20 36.02 12.37 1.30
N ASN A 21 36.04 12.81 0.03
CA ASN A 21 34.91 12.61 -0.88
C ASN A 21 34.70 11.13 -1.27
N ASN A 22 35.77 10.31 -1.29
CA ASN A 22 35.67 8.88 -1.59
C ASN A 22 35.29 8.02 -0.38
N ILE A 23 35.48 8.51 0.85
CA ILE A 23 35.00 7.83 2.06
C ILE A 23 33.47 7.97 2.19
N GLU A 24 32.89 9.09 1.73
CA GLU A 24 31.42 9.22 1.61
C GLU A 24 30.83 8.40 0.46
N ALA A 25 31.59 8.18 -0.63
CA ALA A 25 31.12 7.41 -1.79
C ALA A 25 31.10 5.88 -1.55
N ASN A 26 31.90 5.36 -0.62
CA ASN A 26 32.02 3.91 -0.37
C ASN A 26 31.16 3.37 0.79
N HIS A 27 30.30 4.20 1.39
CA HIS A 27 29.24 3.75 2.31
C HIS A 27 27.87 3.62 1.62
N GLN A 28 27.84 3.14 0.37
CA GLN A 28 26.62 2.71 -0.32
C GLN A 28 26.07 1.35 0.17
N ASN A 29 26.31 0.99 1.43
CA ASN A 29 25.54 -0.07 2.09
C ASN A 29 24.36 0.59 2.82
N ASN A 30 23.20 0.60 2.15
CA ASN A 30 21.87 0.82 2.70
C ASN A 30 21.72 1.96 3.73
N ALA A 31 21.88 3.22 3.31
CA ALA A 31 21.62 4.39 4.16
C ALA A 31 20.18 4.49 4.72
N LEU A 32 19.26 3.56 4.40
CA LEU A 32 17.96 3.47 5.06
C LEU A 32 17.99 2.71 6.40
N THR A 33 19.01 1.87 6.66
CA THR A 33 19.10 1.10 7.91
C THR A 33 19.47 1.95 9.13
N SER A 34 19.86 3.22 8.96
CA SER A 34 20.20 4.13 10.07
C SER A 34 19.00 4.86 10.68
N PHE A 35 17.81 4.79 10.08
CA PHE A 35 16.64 5.60 10.49
C PHE A 35 15.51 4.81 11.12
N VAL A 36 15.50 3.50 10.91
CA VAL A 36 14.60 2.57 11.55
C VAL A 36 15.41 1.78 12.54
N ASP A 37 14.96 1.73 13.80
CA ASP A 37 15.62 0.94 14.81
C ASP A 37 15.55 -0.54 14.43
N THR A 38 16.59 -1.02 13.74
CA THR A 38 16.68 -2.41 13.31
C THR A 38 16.80 -3.39 14.47
N SER A 39 17.00 -2.92 15.71
CA SER A 39 16.86 -3.79 16.89
C SER A 39 15.39 -4.11 17.17
N ILE A 40 14.48 -3.20 16.82
CA ILE A 40 13.03 -3.31 17.02
C ILE A 40 12.30 -3.79 15.76
N PHE A 41 12.80 -3.47 14.57
CA PHE A 41 12.13 -3.81 13.30
C PHE A 41 12.98 -4.68 12.37
N SER A 42 12.32 -5.58 11.64
CA SER A 42 12.84 -6.15 10.39
C SER A 42 12.33 -5.34 9.20
N ILE A 43 13.18 -5.18 8.19
CA ILE A 43 12.83 -4.51 6.95
C ILE A 43 12.29 -5.56 5.98
N ASP A 44 11.05 -5.39 5.53
CA ASP A 44 10.47 -6.25 4.49
C ASP A 44 10.92 -5.74 3.12
N THR A 45 10.67 -4.46 2.85
CA THR A 45 11.03 -3.84 1.58
C THR A 45 11.13 -2.32 1.71
N ILE A 46 11.88 -1.70 0.80
CA ILE A 46 11.96 -0.25 0.67
C ILE A 46 11.79 0.13 -0.80
N PHE A 47 10.85 1.03 -1.03
CA PHE A 47 10.56 1.62 -2.33
C PHE A 47 11.15 3.04 -2.37
N ASN A 48 12.01 3.32 -3.34
CA ASN A 48 12.62 4.63 -3.54
C ASN A 48 11.92 5.39 -4.67
N GLN A 49 11.99 6.73 -4.61
CA GLN A 49 11.46 7.62 -5.65
C GLN A 49 9.96 7.41 -5.92
N VAL A 50 9.20 7.04 -4.88
CA VAL A 50 7.75 6.89 -4.98
C VAL A 50 7.13 8.27 -5.14
N GLN A 51 6.30 8.44 -6.16
CA GLN A 51 5.61 9.70 -6.43
C GLN A 51 4.24 9.71 -5.73
N ILE A 52 4.07 10.64 -4.78
CA ILE A 52 2.79 10.96 -4.15
C ILE A 52 2.49 12.42 -4.46
N ASP A 53 1.42 12.67 -5.21
CA ASP A 53 1.11 14.01 -5.72
C ASP A 53 2.34 14.65 -6.42
N SER A 54 2.88 15.75 -5.91
CA SER A 54 4.08 16.42 -6.41
C SER A 54 5.37 16.05 -5.66
N GLN A 55 5.28 15.22 -4.62
CA GLN A 55 6.42 14.86 -3.77
C GLN A 55 7.03 13.51 -4.17
N LYS A 56 8.37 13.45 -4.13
CA LYS A 56 9.13 12.19 -4.24
C LYS A 56 9.62 11.76 -2.87
N VAL A 57 9.29 10.53 -2.49
CA VAL A 57 9.58 9.97 -1.16
C VAL A 57 10.11 8.55 -1.25
N SER A 58 10.72 8.11 -0.15
CA SER A 58 11.04 6.70 0.09
C SER A 58 9.96 6.14 1.00
N ILE A 59 9.42 4.96 0.68
CA ILE A 59 8.44 4.27 1.53
C ILE A 59 9.03 2.94 1.96
N GLY A 60 9.07 2.70 3.26
CA GLY A 60 9.50 1.43 3.83
C GLY A 60 8.33 0.66 4.41
N LEU A 61 8.35 -0.65 4.21
CA LEU A 61 7.50 -1.61 4.91
C LEU A 61 8.38 -2.40 5.88
N PHE A 62 7.91 -2.47 7.12
CA PHE A 62 8.66 -3.05 8.24
C PHE A 62 7.78 -3.99 9.04
N ARG A 63 8.40 -4.88 9.81
CA ARG A 63 7.73 -5.73 10.79
C ARG A 63 8.36 -5.60 12.16
N ALA A 64 7.54 -5.50 13.20
CA ALA A 64 8.03 -5.46 14.57
C ALA A 64 8.66 -6.82 14.94
N LYS A 65 9.87 -6.81 15.49
CA LYS A 65 10.56 -8.01 15.99
C LYS A 65 10.06 -8.41 17.37
N LEU A 66 9.60 -7.42 18.14
CA LEU A 66 9.23 -7.55 19.54
C LEU A 66 7.80 -7.04 19.77
N ASP A 67 7.07 -7.67 20.68
CA ASP A 67 5.79 -7.20 21.17
C ASP A 67 5.93 -6.01 22.14
N GLU A 68 4.80 -5.54 22.68
CA GLU A 68 4.75 -4.44 23.66
C GLU A 68 5.47 -4.74 24.99
N HIS A 69 5.70 -6.02 25.30
CA HIS A 69 6.44 -6.51 26.47
C HIS A 69 7.90 -6.86 26.15
N ARG A 70 8.36 -6.56 24.93
CA ARG A 70 9.71 -6.87 24.42
C ARG A 70 10.00 -8.36 24.27
N HIS A 71 8.97 -9.19 24.12
CA HIS A 71 9.13 -10.59 23.76
C HIS A 71 9.18 -10.74 22.24
N SER A 72 9.98 -11.69 21.76
CA SER A 72 10.05 -11.97 20.32
C SER A 72 8.79 -12.68 19.86
N PHE A 73 8.27 -12.30 18.69
CA PHE A 73 7.18 -13.06 18.05
C PHE A 73 7.68 -14.42 17.57
N ASP A 74 6.90 -15.47 17.86
CA ASP A 74 7.19 -16.86 17.47
C ASP A 74 7.29 -17.07 15.96
N SER A 75 6.55 -16.27 15.18
CA SER A 75 6.55 -16.30 13.71
C SER A 75 6.77 -14.91 13.13
N SER A 76 7.57 -14.81 12.06
CA SER A 76 7.74 -13.56 11.32
C SER A 76 6.47 -13.09 10.62
N LEU A 77 5.57 -14.01 10.32
CA LEU A 77 4.34 -13.75 9.57
C LEU A 77 3.25 -13.12 10.43
N ALA A 78 3.27 -13.42 11.73
CA ALA A 78 2.36 -12.86 12.74
C ALA A 78 2.80 -11.47 13.25
N ARG A 79 3.94 -10.95 12.76
CA ARG A 79 4.49 -9.68 13.24
C ARG A 79 3.67 -8.49 12.71
N PRO A 80 3.33 -7.52 13.57
CA PRO A 80 2.73 -6.25 13.17
C PRO A 80 3.50 -5.60 12.02
N VAL A 81 2.77 -5.16 10.99
CA VAL A 81 3.35 -4.45 9.84
C VAL A 81 3.39 -2.96 10.15
N SER A 82 4.43 -2.26 9.71
CA SER A 82 4.50 -0.81 9.75
C SER A 82 4.80 -0.24 8.37
N LEU A 83 4.12 0.86 8.02
CA LEU A 83 4.41 1.67 6.85
C LEU A 83 5.05 2.98 7.31
N ALA A 84 6.21 3.32 6.76
CA ALA A 84 6.86 4.60 7.02
C ALA A 84 7.23 5.33 5.73
N ILE A 85 7.07 6.65 5.74
CA ILE A 85 7.37 7.53 4.61
C ILE A 85 8.50 8.47 5.02
N PHE A 86 9.52 8.57 4.17
CA PHE A 86 10.71 9.39 4.39
C PHE A 86 10.91 10.37 3.25
N LYS A 87 11.41 11.56 3.57
CA LYS A 87 11.87 12.52 2.56
C LYS A 87 13.07 11.94 1.82
N ASP A 88 13.03 11.89 0.49
CA ASP A 88 14.09 11.23 -0.30
C ASP A 88 15.47 11.85 -0.09
N SER A 89 15.54 13.19 0.00
CA SER A 89 16.79 13.94 0.04
C SER A 89 17.44 13.97 1.42
N THR A 90 16.64 14.04 2.49
CA THR A 90 17.13 14.18 3.87
C THR A 90 16.96 12.93 4.71
N LYS A 91 16.22 11.94 4.19
CA LYS A 91 15.81 10.73 4.92
C LYS A 91 15.04 10.99 6.22
N GLN A 92 14.52 12.21 6.39
CA GLN A 92 13.66 12.58 7.51
C GLN A 92 12.37 11.76 7.48
N LEU A 93 11.99 11.19 8.62
CA LEU A 93 10.70 10.53 8.81
C LEU A 93 9.57 11.57 8.70
N LEU A 94 8.62 11.33 7.80
CA LEU A 94 7.46 12.19 7.56
C LEU A 94 6.16 11.55 8.07
N TYR A 95 6.10 10.21 8.09
CA TYR A 95 4.94 9.46 8.53
C TYR A 95 5.33 8.06 8.99
N LEU A 96 4.69 7.57 10.04
CA LEU A 96 4.79 6.18 10.50
C LEU A 96 3.42 5.72 10.98
N LYS A 97 3.00 4.54 10.53
CA LYS A 97 1.84 3.84 11.07
C LYS A 97 2.14 2.36 11.21
N THR A 98 1.89 1.83 12.41
CA THR A 98 1.93 0.40 12.71
C THR A 98 0.50 -0.14 12.70
N PHE A 99 0.32 -1.30 12.08
CA PHE A 99 -0.93 -2.06 12.05
C PHE A 99 -0.76 -3.22 13.01
N GLU A 100 -1.60 -3.24 14.04
CA GLU A 100 -1.59 -4.26 15.07
C GLU A 100 -1.76 -5.66 14.46
N ALA A 101 -1.08 -6.63 15.05
CA ALA A 101 -1.35 -8.02 14.75
C ALA A 101 -2.69 -8.38 15.40
N GLU A 102 -3.71 -8.64 14.57
CA GLU A 102 -4.93 -9.27 15.08
C GLU A 102 -4.58 -10.70 15.53
N PRO A 103 -4.80 -11.06 16.81
CA PRO A 103 -4.48 -12.37 17.35
C PRO A 103 -5.44 -13.41 16.78
N ASP A 104 -5.09 -13.97 15.63
CA ASP A 104 -5.69 -15.21 15.13
C ASP A 104 -4.58 -16.27 15.04
N ASP A 105 -4.97 -17.54 14.94
CA ASP A 105 -4.04 -18.66 15.02
C ASP A 105 -2.94 -18.63 13.94
N TYR A 106 -3.21 -18.09 12.74
CA TYR A 106 -2.23 -18.01 11.64
C TYR A 106 -2.48 -16.89 10.58
N PRO A 107 -2.48 -15.58 10.91
CA PRO A 107 -2.47 -14.53 9.90
C PRO A 107 -1.15 -14.55 9.12
N PHE A 108 -1.18 -14.98 7.87
CA PHE A 108 -0.18 -14.46 6.93
C PHE A 108 -0.69 -13.09 6.46
N VAL A 109 -0.08 -12.01 6.98
CA VAL A 109 -0.38 -10.65 6.52
C VAL A 109 0.61 -10.26 5.44
N VAL A 110 0.15 -10.06 4.21
CA VAL A 110 0.92 -9.47 3.11
C VAL A 110 0.63 -7.99 3.06
N ALA A 111 1.70 -7.20 2.95
CA ALA A 111 1.61 -5.77 2.80
C ALA A 111 2.07 -5.38 1.39
N ASN A 112 1.19 -4.73 0.63
CA ASN A 112 1.47 -4.35 -0.75
C ASN A 112 1.39 -2.84 -0.92
N LEU A 113 2.31 -2.28 -1.70
CA LEU A 113 2.31 -0.89 -2.12
C LEU A 113 2.24 -0.84 -3.64
N PHE A 114 1.22 -0.17 -4.19
CA PHE A 114 0.98 -0.20 -5.63
C PHE A 114 0.25 1.05 -6.13
N LYS A 115 0.31 1.25 -7.45
CA LYS A 115 -0.62 2.10 -8.19
C LYS A 115 -1.47 1.19 -9.07
N ALA A 116 -2.71 1.59 -9.32
CA ALA A 116 -3.64 0.81 -10.14
C ALA A 116 -3.09 0.54 -11.55
N ASN A 117 -3.62 -0.48 -12.22
CA ASN A 117 -3.32 -0.83 -13.63
C ASN A 117 -1.81 -1.01 -13.90
N ASN A 118 -1.07 -1.56 -12.94
CA ASN A 118 0.38 -1.80 -13.02
C ASN A 118 1.22 -0.53 -13.29
N VAL A 119 0.69 0.64 -12.96
CA VAL A 119 1.42 1.91 -13.07
C VAL A 119 2.65 1.86 -12.15
N LYS A 120 3.81 2.22 -12.68
CA LYS A 120 5.06 2.26 -11.91
C LYS A 120 4.95 3.25 -10.74
N LEU A 121 5.51 2.90 -9.58
CA LEU A 121 5.45 3.71 -8.36
C LEU A 121 6.06 5.13 -8.52
N GLN A 122 6.96 5.32 -9.49
CA GLN A 122 7.57 6.63 -9.78
C GLN A 122 6.67 7.58 -10.59
N ASN A 123 5.55 7.07 -11.14
CA ASN A 123 4.66 7.85 -11.99
C ASN A 123 3.55 8.54 -11.18
N VAL A 124 2.96 9.59 -11.74
CA VAL A 124 1.81 10.30 -11.15
C VAL A 124 0.59 9.38 -11.12
N GLY A 125 -0.21 9.45 -10.05
CA GLY A 125 -1.45 8.71 -9.87
C GLY A 125 -1.70 8.36 -8.40
N PRO A 126 -2.93 7.95 -8.02
CA PRO A 126 -3.25 7.50 -6.67
C PRO A 126 -2.32 6.37 -6.22
N LEU A 127 -1.79 6.47 -5.00
CA LEU A 127 -0.95 5.46 -4.39
C LEU A 127 -1.75 4.70 -3.33
N PHE A 128 -1.76 3.37 -3.45
CA PHE A 128 -2.50 2.50 -2.56
C PHE A 128 -1.57 1.65 -1.71
N PHE A 129 -2.03 1.37 -0.50
CA PHE A 129 -1.46 0.39 0.39
C PHE A 129 -2.53 -0.63 0.74
N SER A 130 -2.23 -1.91 0.63
CA SER A 130 -3.13 -2.97 1.09
C SER A 130 -2.51 -3.85 2.15
N LEU A 131 -3.36 -4.36 3.02
CA LEU A 131 -3.07 -5.46 3.92
C LEU A 131 -3.99 -6.62 3.57
N GLU A 132 -3.38 -7.72 3.18
CA GLU A 132 -4.05 -8.96 2.81
C GLU A 132 -3.74 -10.02 3.85
N LYS A 133 -4.75 -10.43 4.61
CA LYS A 133 -4.65 -11.52 5.58
C LYS A 133 -5.25 -12.75 4.93
N SER A 134 -4.45 -13.79 4.76
CA SER A 134 -4.92 -15.10 4.32
C SER A 134 -5.00 -16.04 5.52
N TYR A 135 -6.13 -16.72 5.65
CA TYR A 135 -6.35 -17.80 6.59
C TYR A 135 -6.29 -19.08 5.78
N GLY A 136 -5.40 -20.02 6.11
CA GLY A 136 -5.28 -21.28 5.36
C GLY A 136 -6.65 -21.93 5.11
N GLY A 137 -7.15 -21.87 3.88
CA GLY A 137 -8.56 -22.10 3.54
C GLY A 137 -9.13 -20.97 2.66
N SER A 138 -10.45 -20.77 2.71
CA SER A 138 -11.21 -19.75 1.94
C SER A 138 -11.39 -18.41 2.66
N GLY A 139 -10.82 -18.26 3.85
CA GLY A 139 -10.85 -17.01 4.58
C GLY A 139 -9.77 -16.06 4.06
N SER A 140 -10.16 -14.88 3.59
CA SER A 140 -9.22 -13.77 3.40
C SER A 140 -9.82 -12.47 3.87
N ASN A 141 -9.03 -11.61 4.50
CA ASN A 141 -9.41 -10.23 4.78
C ASN A 141 -8.53 -9.31 3.95
N TYR A 142 -9.14 -8.30 3.34
CA TYR A 142 -8.46 -7.30 2.54
C TYR A 142 -8.73 -5.93 3.12
N GLN A 143 -7.70 -5.17 3.48
CA GLN A 143 -7.84 -3.77 3.85
C GLN A 143 -7.16 -2.90 2.80
N LEU A 144 -7.90 -1.95 2.25
CA LEU A 144 -7.42 -0.96 1.29
C LEU A 144 -7.24 0.40 1.96
N PHE A 145 -6.11 1.02 1.68
CA PHE A 145 -5.82 2.38 2.08
C PHE A 145 -5.35 3.21 0.89
N TRP A 146 -5.76 4.47 0.88
CA TRP A 146 -5.23 5.49 -0.01
C TRP A 146 -4.21 6.36 0.71
N ILE A 147 -3.01 6.48 0.15
CA ILE A 147 -1.97 7.38 0.64
C ILE A 147 -2.12 8.73 -0.06
N GLN A 148 -2.38 9.77 0.73
CA GLN A 148 -2.56 11.14 0.25
C GLN A 148 -1.50 12.07 0.83
N SER A 149 -1.14 13.10 0.06
CA SER A 149 -0.48 14.28 0.61
C SER A 149 -1.48 15.44 0.72
N LEU A 150 -1.75 15.90 1.93
CA LEU A 150 -2.62 17.05 2.22
C LEU A 150 -1.81 18.03 3.07
N ASP A 151 -1.74 19.30 2.66
CA ASP A 151 -1.02 20.35 3.38
C ASP A 151 0.41 19.96 3.77
N GLN A 152 1.13 19.32 2.85
CA GLN A 152 2.50 18.78 3.01
C GLN A 152 2.64 17.62 4.01
N ASN A 153 1.55 17.18 4.63
CA ASN A 153 1.52 16.00 5.50
C ASN A 153 1.02 14.77 4.73
N PHE A 154 1.44 13.58 5.17
CA PHE A 154 0.96 12.32 4.62
C PHE A 154 -0.16 11.75 5.48
N HIS A 155 -1.21 11.29 4.79
CA HIS A 155 -2.36 10.67 5.42
C HIS A 155 -2.61 9.31 4.78
N LEU A 156 -2.95 8.35 5.63
CA LEU A 156 -3.40 7.04 5.20
C LEU A 156 -4.90 6.92 5.46
N LEU A 157 -5.69 7.03 4.40
CA LEU A 157 -7.14 7.02 4.46
C LEU A 157 -7.67 5.60 4.18
N PRO A 158 -8.37 4.95 5.13
CA PRO A 158 -9.00 3.66 4.86
C PRO A 158 -10.11 3.83 3.81
N LEU A 159 -10.11 2.98 2.79
CA LEU A 159 -11.12 2.98 1.73
C LEU A 159 -12.06 1.79 1.82
N TYR A 160 -11.55 0.63 2.19
CA TYR A 160 -12.30 -0.63 2.16
C TYR A 160 -11.72 -1.64 3.15
N LYS A 161 -12.59 -2.41 3.82
CA LYS A 161 -12.24 -3.61 4.58
C LYS A 161 -13.17 -4.74 4.14
N GLY A 162 -12.66 -5.63 3.29
CA GLY A 162 -13.36 -6.82 2.83
C GLY A 162 -13.12 -8.00 3.75
N ILE A 163 -14.17 -8.80 3.93
CA ILE A 163 -14.13 -10.08 4.66
C ILE A 163 -14.56 -11.18 3.69
N GLY A 164 -13.79 -12.28 3.68
CA GLY A 164 -13.99 -13.41 2.78
C GLY A 164 -13.35 -13.19 1.40
N GLU A 165 -13.15 -14.28 0.69
CA GLU A 165 -12.47 -14.32 -0.63
C GLU A 165 -13.29 -13.78 -1.81
N LEU A 166 -14.57 -13.49 -1.60
CA LEU A 166 -15.47 -12.94 -2.62
C LEU A 166 -15.56 -11.41 -2.55
N SER A 167 -14.91 -10.82 -1.54
CA SER A 167 -14.90 -9.40 -1.24
C SER A 167 -13.60 -8.79 -1.77
N TYR A 168 -13.66 -7.95 -2.81
CA TYR A 168 -12.46 -7.38 -3.44
C TYR A 168 -12.71 -5.99 -4.08
N PRO A 169 -11.70 -5.09 -4.07
CA PRO A 169 -11.74 -3.86 -4.84
C PRO A 169 -11.27 -4.08 -6.28
N TYR A 170 -11.80 -3.29 -7.20
CA TYR A 170 -11.46 -3.28 -8.61
C TYR A 170 -11.23 -1.84 -9.07
N PHE A 171 -10.04 -1.57 -9.60
CA PHE A 171 -9.56 -0.22 -9.88
C PHE A 171 -9.87 0.19 -11.31
N LEU A 172 -10.43 1.38 -11.48
CA LEU A 172 -10.85 1.96 -12.76
C LEU A 172 -10.20 3.32 -12.95
N LYS A 173 -10.13 3.78 -14.22
CA LYS A 173 -9.56 5.10 -14.57
C LYS A 173 -8.21 5.38 -13.89
N LEU A 174 -7.25 4.45 -14.01
CA LEU A 174 -5.94 4.53 -13.35
C LEU A 174 -6.01 4.69 -11.81
N GLY A 175 -7.08 4.16 -11.20
CA GLY A 175 -7.29 4.17 -9.76
C GLY A 175 -8.01 5.40 -9.23
N ASN A 176 -8.49 6.33 -10.07
CA ASN A 176 -9.32 7.46 -9.59
C ASN A 176 -10.75 7.03 -9.26
N GLU A 177 -11.15 5.84 -9.68
CA GLU A 177 -12.44 5.25 -9.40
C GLU A 177 -12.23 3.80 -8.96
N ILE A 178 -12.96 3.35 -7.95
CA ILE A 178 -12.87 1.97 -7.44
C ILE A 178 -14.27 1.40 -7.37
N LEU A 179 -14.43 0.18 -7.87
CA LEU A 179 -15.60 -0.65 -7.60
C LEU A 179 -15.26 -1.64 -6.51
N VAL A 180 -15.97 -1.58 -5.41
CA VAL A 180 -15.88 -2.54 -4.32
C VAL A 180 -16.99 -3.56 -4.50
N PHE A 181 -16.59 -4.82 -4.62
CA PHE A 181 -17.47 -5.98 -4.58
C PHE A 181 -17.41 -6.56 -3.17
N GLU A 182 -18.52 -6.58 -2.45
CA GLU A 182 -18.60 -7.04 -1.08
C GLU A 182 -19.62 -8.17 -0.97
N ALA A 183 -19.17 -9.36 -0.59
CA ALA A 183 -20.05 -10.49 -0.42
C ALA A 183 -20.84 -10.39 0.90
N GLU A 184 -22.15 -10.56 0.80
CA GLU A 184 -23.06 -10.70 1.94
C GLU A 184 -23.09 -12.18 2.36
N TRP A 185 -22.43 -12.52 3.46
CA TRP A 185 -22.40 -13.88 4.00
C TRP A 185 -23.53 -14.09 5.00
N ASN A 186 -24.42 -15.05 4.75
CA ASN A 186 -25.45 -15.48 5.70
C ASN A 186 -25.03 -16.77 6.40
N MET A 187 -24.05 -16.64 7.30
CA MET A 187 -23.55 -17.77 8.09
C MET A 187 -24.64 -18.38 8.99
N GLU A 188 -25.66 -17.61 9.38
CA GLU A 188 -26.78 -18.08 10.19
C GLU A 188 -27.65 -19.11 9.47
N GLN A 189 -27.70 -19.06 8.13
CA GLN A 189 -28.40 -20.04 7.30
C GLN A 189 -27.49 -21.17 6.78
N GLY A 190 -26.25 -21.23 7.25
CA GLY A 190 -25.30 -22.28 6.86
C GLY A 190 -24.76 -22.12 5.45
N GLU A 191 -24.71 -20.89 4.91
CA GLU A 191 -24.09 -20.63 3.60
C GLU A 191 -22.64 -21.11 3.59
N ALA A 192 -22.35 -22.03 2.67
CA ALA A 192 -21.01 -22.54 2.43
C ALA A 192 -20.31 -21.70 1.36
N HIS A 193 -18.98 -21.83 1.29
CA HIS A 193 -18.12 -21.15 0.32
C HIS A 193 -18.55 -21.31 -1.15
N PHE A 194 -19.12 -22.45 -1.56
CA PHE A 194 -19.60 -22.68 -2.94
C PHE A 194 -21.07 -22.26 -3.17
N SER A 195 -21.73 -21.68 -2.18
CA SER A 195 -23.11 -21.19 -2.33
C SER A 195 -23.14 -20.01 -3.28
N GLU A 196 -24.30 -19.71 -3.84
CA GLU A 196 -24.52 -18.45 -4.53
C GLU A 196 -24.55 -17.33 -3.49
N HIS A 197 -23.63 -16.36 -3.60
CA HIS A 197 -23.51 -15.26 -2.65
C HIS A 197 -24.02 -13.97 -3.26
N ARG A 198 -24.83 -13.23 -2.50
CA ARG A 198 -25.20 -11.89 -2.90
C ARG A 198 -23.99 -10.97 -2.75
N ILE A 199 -23.68 -10.21 -3.79
CA ILE A 199 -22.55 -9.30 -3.85
C ILE A 199 -23.08 -7.88 -4.00
N GLN A 200 -22.81 -7.06 -3.00
CA GLN A 200 -23.03 -5.62 -3.04
C GLN A 200 -21.92 -4.95 -3.85
N ILE A 201 -22.31 -4.03 -4.72
CA ILE A 201 -21.36 -3.24 -5.52
C ILE A 201 -21.45 -1.78 -5.09
N THR A 202 -20.32 -1.23 -4.66
CA THR A 202 -20.18 0.18 -4.24
C THR A 202 -19.09 0.85 -5.06
N ARG A 203 -19.36 2.04 -5.56
CA ARG A 203 -18.37 2.92 -6.19
C ARG A 203 -17.70 3.78 -5.13
N ILE A 204 -16.38 3.94 -5.23
CA ILE A 204 -15.61 4.95 -4.51
C ILE A 204 -14.97 5.87 -5.55
N ASP A 205 -15.33 7.15 -5.53
CA ASP A 205 -14.76 8.19 -6.39
C ASP A 205 -13.68 8.98 -5.64
N LEU A 206 -12.48 9.09 -6.22
CA LEU A 206 -11.33 9.75 -5.62
C LEU A 206 -10.95 11.09 -6.31
N GLU A 207 -11.64 11.51 -7.38
CA GLU A 207 -11.22 12.64 -8.23
C GLU A 207 -11.03 13.95 -7.42
N ASN A 208 -11.81 14.16 -6.36
CA ASN A 208 -11.80 15.39 -5.55
C ASN A 208 -10.97 15.32 -4.25
N LYS A 209 -10.03 14.36 -4.13
CA LYS A 209 -9.24 14.14 -2.89
C LYS A 209 -10.06 13.82 -1.62
N LYS A 210 -11.36 13.63 -1.76
CA LYS A 210 -12.28 13.17 -0.71
C LYS A 210 -13.04 11.98 -1.28
N PRO A 211 -12.88 10.77 -0.74
CA PRO A 211 -13.57 9.61 -1.27
C PRO A 211 -15.08 9.81 -1.11
N VAL A 212 -15.81 9.68 -2.21
CA VAL A 212 -17.27 9.65 -2.20
C VAL A 212 -17.70 8.23 -2.49
N GLN A 213 -18.43 7.62 -1.55
CA GLN A 213 -18.95 6.27 -1.71
C GLN A 213 -20.41 6.32 -2.19
N GLN A 214 -20.75 5.46 -3.15
CA GLN A 214 -22.09 5.35 -3.69
C GLN A 214 -22.43 3.89 -3.97
N PHE A 215 -23.48 3.40 -3.34
CA PHE A 215 -24.05 2.09 -3.64
C PHE A 215 -24.59 2.06 -5.07
N LEU A 216 -24.24 1.02 -5.83
CA LEU A 216 -24.60 0.87 -7.24
C LEU A 216 -25.68 -0.18 -7.47
N GLY A 217 -25.73 -1.19 -6.60
CA GLY A 217 -26.65 -2.32 -6.73
C GLY A 217 -26.09 -3.60 -6.11
N LYS A 218 -26.82 -4.68 -6.31
CA LYS A 218 -26.53 -6.03 -5.84
C LYS A 218 -26.63 -7.02 -6.99
N SER A 219 -25.76 -8.01 -6.97
CA SER A 219 -25.68 -9.13 -7.92
C SER A 219 -25.62 -10.44 -7.14
N THR A 220 -25.90 -11.57 -7.79
CA THR A 220 -25.63 -12.91 -7.22
C THR A 220 -24.47 -13.63 -7.91
N ASN A 221 -23.83 -12.99 -8.88
CA ASN A 221 -22.75 -13.56 -9.66
C ASN A 221 -21.37 -12.99 -9.27
N LYS A 222 -20.37 -13.87 -9.21
CA LYS A 222 -18.98 -13.45 -9.19
C LYS A 222 -18.57 -13.00 -10.59
N TYR A 223 -18.04 -11.80 -10.69
CA TYR A 223 -17.50 -11.29 -11.94
C TYR A 223 -15.99 -11.45 -11.99
N PHE A 224 -15.47 -11.95 -13.11
CA PHE A 224 -14.07 -11.81 -13.48
C PHE A 224 -13.98 -10.63 -14.43
N LEU A 225 -13.39 -9.55 -13.94
CA LEU A 225 -13.30 -8.29 -14.69
C LEU A 225 -11.87 -8.15 -15.22
N PRO A 226 -11.66 -8.11 -16.55
CA PRO A 226 -10.32 -7.89 -17.11
C PRO A 226 -9.87 -6.47 -16.80
N ASP A 227 -8.58 -6.22 -16.60
CA ASP A 227 -8.05 -4.85 -16.43
C ASP A 227 -8.62 -3.90 -17.50
N SER A 228 -9.18 -2.78 -17.06
CA SER A 228 -9.99 -1.93 -17.92
C SER A 228 -9.90 -0.46 -17.54
N ASP A 229 -9.77 0.41 -18.55
CA ASP A 229 -9.87 1.86 -18.40
C ASP A 229 -11.32 2.36 -18.49
N LEU A 230 -12.31 1.46 -18.50
CA LEU A 230 -13.72 1.81 -18.47
C LEU A 230 -14.08 2.56 -17.18
N SER A 231 -15.10 3.41 -17.25
CA SER A 231 -15.71 3.99 -16.05
C SER A 231 -16.59 2.96 -15.33
N ALA A 232 -16.88 3.18 -14.04
CA ALA A 232 -17.80 2.29 -13.32
C ALA A 232 -19.14 2.21 -14.04
N LYS A 233 -19.66 3.34 -14.52
CA LYS A 233 -20.92 3.40 -15.28
C LYS A 233 -20.92 2.45 -16.47
N ALA A 234 -19.86 2.47 -17.29
CA ALA A 234 -19.76 1.61 -18.45
C ALA A 234 -19.68 0.12 -18.04
N LEU A 235 -18.95 -0.19 -16.96
CA LEU A 235 -18.83 -1.55 -16.47
C LEU A 235 -20.15 -2.09 -15.92
N ILE A 236 -20.87 -1.29 -15.12
CA ILE A 236 -22.18 -1.65 -14.58
C ILE A 236 -23.20 -1.92 -15.68
N VAL A 237 -23.18 -1.16 -16.78
CA VAL A 237 -24.04 -1.43 -17.94
C VAL A 237 -23.74 -2.81 -18.52
N GLN A 238 -22.47 -3.22 -18.61
CA GLN A 238 -22.10 -4.56 -19.08
C GLN A 238 -22.53 -5.65 -18.10
N LEU A 239 -22.43 -5.42 -16.79
CA LEU A 239 -22.91 -6.37 -15.78
C LEU A 239 -24.41 -6.60 -15.90
N LYS A 240 -25.20 -5.53 -16.06
CA LYS A 240 -26.66 -5.62 -16.27
C LYS A 240 -27.04 -6.43 -17.50
N GLN A 241 -26.30 -6.30 -18.60
CA GLN A 241 -26.56 -7.09 -19.80
C GLN A 241 -26.34 -8.59 -19.58
N LYS A 242 -25.45 -8.94 -18.64
CA LYS A 242 -25.13 -10.32 -18.28
C LYS A 242 -26.02 -10.88 -17.16
N GLU A 243 -26.59 -10.01 -16.32
CA GLU A 243 -27.46 -10.39 -15.20
C GLU A 243 -28.76 -9.58 -15.18
N PRO A 244 -29.86 -10.14 -15.69
CA PRO A 244 -31.18 -9.50 -15.66
C PRO A 244 -31.71 -9.25 -14.24
N LEU A 245 -31.19 -9.96 -13.23
CA LEU A 245 -31.59 -9.88 -11.82
C LEU A 245 -30.76 -8.88 -11.00
N PHE A 246 -29.94 -8.04 -11.63
CA PHE A 246 -29.21 -7.00 -10.93
C PHE A 246 -30.16 -6.05 -10.20
N LEU A 247 -30.13 -6.04 -8.86
CA LEU A 247 -31.08 -5.31 -8.02
C LEU A 247 -30.52 -3.98 -7.51
N GLY A 248 -31.33 -2.93 -7.57
CA GLY A 248 -30.98 -1.61 -7.06
C GLY A 248 -30.31 -0.74 -8.12
N LEU A 249 -30.86 0.46 -8.31
CA LEU A 249 -30.23 1.55 -9.03
C LEU A 249 -30.29 2.77 -8.12
N ALA A 250 -29.15 3.37 -7.84
CA ALA A 250 -29.13 4.82 -7.90
C ALA A 250 -29.22 5.17 -9.38
N ASP A 251 -30.13 6.05 -9.77
CA ASP A 251 -30.09 6.65 -11.11
C ASP A 251 -28.74 7.36 -11.27
N PHE A 252 -28.00 7.01 -12.32
CA PHE A 252 -26.64 7.46 -12.62
C PHE A 252 -26.53 8.05 -14.02
#